data_AF-A0A0D6LY75-F1
#
_entry.id   AF-A0A0D6LY75-F1
#
_cell.length_a   1.000
_cell.length_b   1.000
_cell.length_c   1.000
_cell.angle_alpha   90.00
_cell.angle_beta   90.00
_cell.angle_gamma   90.00
#
_symmetry.space_group_name_H-M   'P 1'
#
loop_
_entity.id
_entity.type
_entity.pdbx_description
1 polymer ?
#
loop_
_entity_poly.entity_id
_entity_poly.type
_entity_poly.pdbx_seq_one_letter_code
_entity_poly.pdbx_strand_id
1 'polypeptide(L)'
;MYKTTPDVVIPFGFQSAIGGGKTKGFALVYDTLDYAKKFEPKFRLIRMGLATKVDRGGRKQRKERRNRQKKVRGIKKATVSAGKK
;
A
#
# COMPACT_ATOMS: atom_id res chain seq x y z
N MET A 1 -9.72 -25.42 7.00
CA MET A 1 -10.14 -24.78 8.27
C MET A 1 -11.41 -23.96 8.11
N TYR A 2 -11.46 -22.96 7.19
CA TYR A 2 -12.64 -22.09 7.05
C TYR A 2 -13.48 -22.29 5.78
N LYS A 3 -13.21 -23.32 4.96
CA LYS A 3 -13.90 -23.58 3.67
C LYS A 3 -13.95 -22.37 2.71
N THR A 4 -13.01 -21.43 2.85
CA THR A 4 -12.83 -20.27 1.97
C THR A 4 -11.64 -20.46 1.04
N THR A 5 -11.58 -19.68 -0.03
CA THR A 5 -10.38 -19.58 -0.87
C THR A 5 -9.24 -18.88 -0.12
N PRO A 6 -7.98 -19.22 -0.40
CA PRO A 6 -6.84 -18.58 0.27
C PRO A 6 -6.72 -17.08 -0.03
N ASP A 7 -7.26 -16.64 -1.16
CA ASP A 7 -7.13 -15.26 -1.66
C ASP A 7 -7.88 -14.23 -0.80
N VAL A 8 -8.87 -14.68 -0.03
CA VAL A 8 -9.67 -13.83 0.87
C VAL A 8 -9.18 -13.84 2.33
N VAL A 9 -8.12 -14.61 2.62
CA VAL A 9 -7.53 -14.72 3.96
C VAL A 9 -6.24 -13.91 4.00
N ILE A 10 -6.23 -12.85 4.81
CA ILE A 10 -5.12 -11.89 4.87
C ILE A 10 -4.46 -11.97 6.26
N PRO A 11 -3.33 -12.69 6.38
CA PRO A 11 -2.66 -12.85 7.67
C PRO A 11 -1.59 -11.76 7.89
N PHE A 12 -1.44 -11.29 9.13
CA PHE A 12 -0.48 -10.23 9.49
C PHE A 12 -0.04 -10.29 10.95
N GLY A 13 1.02 -9.53 11.26
CA GLY A 13 1.46 -9.32 12.64
C GLY A 13 2.02 -10.56 13.32
N PHE A 14 2.66 -11.47 12.56
CA PHE A 14 3.26 -12.65 13.15
C PHE A 14 4.50 -12.30 13.99
N GLN A 15 4.53 -12.83 15.21
CA GLN A 15 5.67 -12.75 16.12
C GLN A 15 5.92 -14.13 16.73
N SER A 16 7.12 -14.65 16.54
CA SER A 16 7.55 -15.92 17.12
C SER A 16 8.06 -15.72 18.55
N ALA A 17 7.75 -16.67 19.43
CA ALA A 17 8.29 -16.70 20.78
C ALA A 17 9.79 -17.02 20.77
N ILE A 18 10.54 -16.46 21.73
CA ILE A 18 11.95 -16.77 21.93
C ILE A 18 12.05 -18.24 22.35
N GLY A 19 12.95 -18.99 21.70
CA GLY A 19 13.06 -20.45 21.86
C GLY A 19 12.14 -21.26 20.92
N GLY A 20 11.30 -20.60 20.11
CA GLY A 20 10.48 -21.27 19.08
C GLY A 20 9.22 -21.96 19.63
N GLY A 21 8.63 -22.85 18.84
CA GLY A 21 7.46 -23.66 19.21
C GLY A 21 6.10 -22.95 19.19
N LYS A 22 6.06 -21.62 19.34
CA LYS A 22 4.82 -20.83 19.25
C LYS A 22 5.03 -19.54 18.48
N THR A 23 4.10 -19.24 17.57
CA THR A 23 4.03 -17.96 16.85
C THR A 23 2.63 -17.38 17.01
N LYS A 24 2.55 -16.13 17.45
CA LYS A 24 1.30 -15.38 17.58
C LYS A 24 1.10 -14.53 16.35
N GLY A 25 -0.13 -14.31 15.91
CA GLY A 25 -0.45 -13.46 14.77
C GLY A 25 -1.96 -13.28 14.62
N PHE A 26 -2.35 -12.49 13.64
CA PHE A 26 -3.75 -12.19 13.34
C PHE A 26 -4.06 -12.50 11.88
N ALA A 27 -5.33 -12.74 11.57
CA ALA A 27 -5.80 -12.88 10.20
C ALA A 27 -7.18 -12.25 10.06
N LEU A 28 -7.42 -11.63 8.91
CA LEU A 28 -8.75 -11.18 8.49
C LEU A 28 -9.23 -12.10 7.38
N VAL A 29 -10.47 -12.58 7.51
CA VAL A 29 -11.14 -13.40 6.50
C VAL A 29 -12.28 -12.57 5.94
N TYR A 30 -12.24 -12.29 4.65
CA TYR A 30 -13.27 -11.52 3.95
C TYR A 30 -14.23 -12.46 3.21
N ASP A 31 -15.47 -12.03 3.03
CA ASP A 31 -16.47 -12.79 2.25
C ASP A 31 -16.14 -12.77 0.74
N THR A 32 -15.65 -11.63 0.25
CA THR A 32 -15.28 -11.45 -1.16
C THR A 32 -13.97 -10.69 -1.32
N LEU A 33 -13.31 -10.90 -2.47
CA LEU A 33 -12.06 -10.23 -2.81
C LEU A 33 -12.23 -8.70 -2.98
N ASP A 34 -13.41 -8.25 -3.37
CA ASP A 34 -13.70 -6.83 -3.56
C ASP A 34 -13.72 -6.07 -2.24
N TYR A 35 -14.26 -6.69 -1.18
CA TYR A 35 -14.19 -6.13 0.16
C TYR A 35 -12.75 -6.07 0.67
N ALA A 36 -11.97 -7.13 0.45
CA ALA A 36 -10.55 -7.13 0.80
C ALA A 36 -9.79 -5.98 0.11
N LYS A 37 -9.99 -5.77 -1.19
CA LYS A 37 -9.35 -4.68 -1.95
C LYS A 37 -9.79 -3.27 -1.51
N LYS A 38 -11.02 -3.13 -1.01
CA LYS A 38 -11.58 -1.85 -0.56
C LYS A 38 -11.07 -1.44 0.82
N PHE A 39 -11.00 -2.38 1.76
CA PHE A 39 -10.75 -2.08 3.16
C PHE A 39 -9.29 -2.29 3.60
N GLU A 40 -8.54 -3.19 2.95
CA GLU A 40 -7.15 -3.44 3.37
C GLU A 40 -6.21 -2.31 2.97
N PRO A 41 -5.19 -2.03 3.81
CA PRO A 41 -4.07 -1.21 3.41
C PRO A 41 -3.35 -1.79 2.20
N LYS A 42 -3.07 -0.92 1.21
CA LYS A 42 -2.43 -1.29 -0.07
C LYS A 42 -1.14 -2.09 0.07
N PHE A 43 -0.34 -1.86 1.11
CA PHE A 43 0.93 -2.57 1.29
C PHE A 43 0.74 -4.07 1.57
N ARG A 44 -0.38 -4.47 2.20
CA ARG A 44 -0.72 -5.88 2.42
C ARG A 44 -1.20 -6.54 1.15
N LEU A 45 -2.04 -5.85 0.37
CA LEU A 45 -2.48 -6.31 -0.95
C LEU A 45 -1.29 -6.54 -1.89
N ILE A 46 -0.29 -5.65 -1.87
CA ILE A 46 0.95 -5.83 -2.65
C ILE A 46 1.74 -7.06 -2.18
N ARG A 47 1.85 -7.26 -0.85
CA ARG A 47 2.55 -8.43 -0.29
C ARG A 47 1.90 -9.76 -0.68
N MET A 48 0.57 -9.78 -0.81
CA MET A 48 -0.18 -10.95 -1.27
C MET A 48 -0.27 -11.07 -2.79
N GLY A 49 0.33 -10.15 -3.55
CA GLY A 49 0.27 -10.18 -5.02
C GLY A 49 -1.07 -9.75 -5.63
N LEU A 50 -2.01 -9.24 -4.82
CA LEU A 50 -3.35 -8.80 -5.25
C LEU A 50 -3.35 -7.38 -5.87
N ALA A 51 -2.26 -6.64 -5.69
CA ALA A 51 -2.10 -5.29 -6.22
C ALA A 51 -0.66 -5.02 -6.65
N THR A 52 -0.49 -4.22 -7.70
CA THR A 52 0.84 -3.75 -8.12
C THR A 52 1.31 -2.59 -7.25
N LYS A 53 2.62 -2.53 -7.03
CA LYS A 53 3.24 -1.41 -6.33
C LYS A 53 3.02 -0.15 -7.15
N VAL A 54 2.38 0.85 -6.52
CA VAL A 54 2.28 2.17 -7.13
C VAL A 54 3.65 2.83 -7.05
N ASP A 55 4.33 2.95 -8.18
CA ASP A 55 5.54 3.73 -8.26
C ASP A 55 5.23 5.21 -8.13
N ARG A 56 5.85 5.79 -7.13
CA ARG A 56 5.45 7.06 -6.56
C ARG A 56 6.73 7.72 -6.14
N GLY A 57 7.17 8.73 -6.90
CA GLY A 57 8.43 9.44 -6.65
C GLY A 57 8.65 9.75 -5.17
N GLY A 58 9.92 9.70 -4.75
CA GLY A 58 10.31 9.78 -3.34
C GLY A 58 9.84 11.07 -2.65
N ARG A 59 9.84 11.08 -1.32
CA ARG A 59 9.39 12.25 -0.52
C ARG A 59 10.15 13.52 -0.88
N LYS A 60 11.46 13.41 -1.17
CA LYS A 60 12.32 14.53 -1.61
C LYS A 60 11.83 15.14 -2.93
N GLN A 61 11.69 14.33 -3.97
CA GLN A 61 11.21 14.77 -5.30
C GLN A 61 9.85 15.47 -5.23
N ARG A 62 8.92 14.96 -4.40
CA ARG A 62 7.60 15.59 -4.21
C ARG A 62 7.71 16.95 -3.52
N LYS A 63 8.56 17.08 -2.50
CA LYS A 63 8.79 18.35 -1.80
C LYS A 63 9.45 19.38 -2.71
N GLU A 64 10.44 18.98 -3.49
CA GLU A 64 11.10 19.85 -4.47
C GLU A 64 10.12 20.33 -5.56
N ARG A 65 9.32 19.41 -6.13
CA ARG A 65 8.27 19.78 -7.09
C ARG A 65 7.27 20.78 -6.50
N ARG A 66 6.83 20.56 -5.25
CA ARG A 66 5.94 21.49 -4.54
C ARG A 66 6.60 22.86 -4.36
N ASN A 67 7.87 22.91 -3.99
CA ASN A 67 8.60 24.17 -3.82
C ASN A 67 8.76 24.91 -5.16
N ARG A 68 9.01 24.21 -6.27
CA ARG A 68 9.01 24.82 -7.62
C ARG A 68 7.64 25.35 -8.01
N GLN A 69 6.57 24.60 -7.76
CA GLN A 69 5.19 25.04 -8.04
C GLN A 69 4.78 26.28 -7.24
N LYS A 70 5.29 26.44 -6.01
CA LYS A 70 5.02 27.65 -5.21
C LYS A 70 5.65 28.92 -5.79
N LYS A 71 6.71 28.81 -6.60
CA LYS A 71 7.40 29.96 -7.22
C LYS A 71 6.67 30.55 -8.44
N VAL A 72 5.72 29.82 -9.02
CA VAL A 72 5.00 30.21 -10.24
C VAL A 72 3.50 30.31 -10.01
N ARG A 73 2.78 31.08 -10.83
CA ARG A 73 1.32 31.31 -10.73
C ARG A 73 0.62 31.09 -12.08
N GLY A 74 -0.70 30.90 -12.06
CA GLY A 74 -1.52 30.73 -13.27
C GLY A 74 -1.07 29.56 -14.14
N ILE A 75 -1.13 29.74 -15.45
CA ILE A 75 -0.80 28.72 -16.47
C ILE A 75 0.62 28.16 -16.29
N LYS A 76 1.56 28.97 -15.78
CA LYS A 76 2.95 28.55 -15.51
C LYS A 76 3.07 27.45 -14.44
N LYS A 77 2.04 27.18 -13.62
CA LYS A 77 2.03 26.04 -12.69
C LYS A 77 1.85 24.69 -13.41
N ALA A 78 1.10 24.67 -14.51
CA ALA A 78 0.81 23.43 -15.25
C ALA A 78 2.09 22.82 -15.83
N THR A 79 2.98 23.66 -16.38
CA THR A 79 4.26 23.23 -16.95
C THR A 79 5.21 22.65 -15.89
N VAL A 80 5.26 23.22 -14.69
CA VAL A 80 6.08 22.71 -13.57
C VAL A 80 5.49 21.44 -12.95
N SER A 81 4.18 21.25 -13.05
CA SER A 81 3.49 20.03 -12.61
C SER A 81 3.72 18.84 -13.55
N ALA A 82 3.92 19.10 -14.84
CA ALA A 82 4.11 18.08 -15.87
C ALA A 82 5.48 17.37 -15.83
N GLY A 83 6.37 17.73 -14.89
CA GLY A 83 7.60 16.98 -14.66
C GLY A 83 7.30 15.51 -14.35
N LYS A 84 7.81 14.61 -15.21
CA LYS A 84 7.55 13.15 -15.26
C LYS A 84 7.40 12.51 -13.87
N LYS A 85 6.37 11.68 -13.74
CA LYS A 85 6.06 10.84 -12.57
C LYS A 85 7.20 9.90 -12.23
#